data_AF-A0A178GU94-F1
#
_entry.id   AF-A0A178GU94-F1
#
_cell.length_a   1.000
_cell.length_b   1.000
_cell.length_c   1.000
_cell.angle_alpha   90.00
_cell.angle_beta   90.00
_cell.angle_gamma   90.00
#
_symmetry.space_group_name_H-M   'P 1'
#
loop_
_entity.id
_entity.type
_entity.pdbx_description
1 polymer ?
#
loop_
_entity_poly.entity_id
_entity_poly.type
_entity_poly.pdbx_seq_one_letter_code
_entity_poly.pdbx_strand_id
1 'polypeptide(L)'
;MISLFYRLRLFNYILGSLKDIVVKLFLCTMYLYTFSIVLMFLSNGFWYAVEFGSFKNAFYHLFQYCKWYYENREDLGYGISIRILVAFLTPHFLYKLFLSTGWKSFLKEKIVQILKFIITRRKKGNESSNSSKPSGSSYSDKNNYSNNSEHHAQDAKRKVDMIKQLLIKDIEATIDRRLNDIFFGKRSKPH
;
A
#
# COMPACT_ATOMS: atom_id res chain seq x y z
N MET A 1 13.65 35.42 29.75
CA MET A 1 13.92 33.97 29.61
C MET A 1 12.65 33.10 29.57
N ILE A 2 11.62 33.35 30.40
CA ILE A 2 10.36 32.57 30.41
C ILE A 2 9.65 32.47 29.03
N SER A 3 9.70 33.52 28.20
CA SER A 3 9.12 33.52 26.84
C SER A 3 9.79 32.51 25.89
N LEU A 4 11.10 32.31 26.01
CA LEU A 4 11.83 31.33 25.18
C LEU A 4 11.48 29.88 25.57
N PHE A 5 11.30 29.61 26.87
CA PHE A 5 10.85 28.30 27.34
C PHE A 5 9.44 27.97 26.87
N TYR A 6 8.53 28.94 26.85
CA TYR A 6 7.19 28.73 26.28
C TYR A 6 7.23 28.46 24.78
N ARG A 7 8.05 29.19 24.02
CA ARG A 7 8.26 28.96 22.58
C ARG A 7 8.87 27.58 22.31
N LEU A 8 9.85 27.14 23.11
CA LEU A 8 10.46 25.81 23.02
C LEU A 8 9.46 24.70 23.37
N ARG A 9 8.61 24.91 24.38
CA ARG A 9 7.56 23.94 24.76
C ARG A 9 6.49 23.82 23.68
N LEU A 10 6.09 24.93 23.07
CA LEU A 10 5.18 24.93 21.91
C LEU A 10 5.83 24.24 20.70
N PHE A 11 7.10 24.52 20.44
CA PHE A 11 7.83 23.87 19.35
C PHE A 11 7.98 22.37 19.58
N ASN A 12 8.25 21.93 20.81
CA ASN A 12 8.33 20.52 21.17
C ASN A 12 6.97 19.82 21.09
N TYR A 13 5.88 20.52 21.42
CA TYR A 13 4.51 20.03 21.21
C TYR A 13 4.18 19.91 19.71
N ILE A 14 4.58 20.88 18.89
CA ILE A 14 4.45 20.82 17.42
C ILE A 14 5.27 19.65 16.88
N LEU A 15 6.52 19.48 17.32
CA LEU A 15 7.40 18.36 16.96
C LEU A 15 6.81 17.00 17.37
N GLY A 16 6.27 16.89 18.58
CA GLY A 16 5.59 15.68 19.03
C GLY A 16 4.35 15.34 18.20
N SER A 17 3.65 16.36 17.71
CA SER A 17 2.49 16.21 16.83
C SER A 17 2.83 16.23 15.32
N LEU A 18 4.10 16.42 14.93
CA LEU A 18 4.49 16.52 13.52
C LEU A 18 4.06 15.30 12.72
N LYS A 19 4.19 14.10 13.31
CA LYS A 19 3.74 12.87 12.67
C LYS A 19 2.25 12.93 12.31
N ASP A 20 1.41 13.35 13.26
CA ASP A 20 -0.03 13.47 13.03
C ASP A 20 -0.37 14.61 12.07
N ILE A 21 0.35 15.73 12.14
CA ILE A 21 0.20 16.85 11.21
C ILE A 21 0.54 16.39 9.79
N VAL A 22 1.67 15.71 9.59
CA VAL A 22 2.10 15.20 8.28
C VAL A 22 1.09 14.22 7.71
N VAL A 23 0.57 13.30 8.53
CA VAL A 23 -0.46 12.35 8.10
C VAL A 23 -1.74 13.08 7.69
N LYS A 24 -2.21 14.05 8.49
CA LYS A 24 -3.39 14.87 8.15
C LYS A 24 -3.18 15.69 6.89
N LEU A 25 -1.99 16.26 6.72
CA LEU A 25 -1.64 17.08 5.57
C LEU A 25 -1.58 16.22 4.29
N PHE A 26 -1.04 15.01 4.38
CA PHE A 26 -1.07 14.03 3.29
C PHE A 26 -2.51 13.61 2.93
N LEU A 27 -3.37 13.37 3.92
CA LEU A 27 -4.78 13.07 3.65
C LEU A 27 -5.49 14.26 3.00
N CYS A 28 -5.20 15.47 3.46
CA CYS A 28 -5.73 16.71 2.89
C CYS A 28 -5.30 16.90 1.43
N THR A 29 -4.03 16.65 1.09
CA THR A 29 -3.56 16.76 -0.30
C THR A 29 -4.21 15.72 -1.21
N MET A 30 -4.38 14.48 -0.73
CA MET A 30 -5.12 13.45 -1.47
C MET A 30 -6.59 13.82 -1.68
N TYR A 31 -7.22 14.42 -0.66
CA TYR A 31 -8.59 14.93 -0.77
C TYR A 31 -8.69 16.05 -1.80
N LEU A 32 -7.81 17.04 -1.75
CA LEU A 32 -7.80 18.15 -2.71
C LEU A 32 -7.51 17.67 -4.14
N TYR A 33 -6.64 16.66 -4.29
CA TYR A 33 -6.36 16.07 -5.60
C TYR A 33 -7.60 15.38 -6.19
N THR A 34 -8.28 14.55 -5.41
CA THR A 34 -9.51 13.88 -5.86
C THR A 34 -10.62 14.88 -6.15
N PHE A 35 -10.80 15.90 -5.29
CA PHE A 35 -11.68 17.03 -5.54
C PHE A 35 -11.37 17.71 -6.88
N SER A 36 -10.10 18.00 -7.13
CA SER A 36 -9.66 18.64 -8.37
C SER A 36 -9.96 17.81 -9.62
N ILE A 37 -9.69 16.50 -9.59
CA ILE A 37 -9.96 15.63 -10.73
C ILE A 37 -11.45 15.57 -11.03
N VAL A 38 -12.27 15.44 -9.99
CA VAL A 38 -13.73 15.42 -10.14
C VAL A 38 -14.22 16.76 -10.69
N LEU A 39 -13.66 17.87 -10.23
CA LEU A 39 -14.04 19.19 -10.72
C LEU A 39 -13.64 19.41 -12.20
N MET A 40 -12.48 18.91 -12.63
CA MET A 40 -12.07 18.88 -14.04
C MET A 40 -13.00 18.00 -14.87
N PHE A 41 -13.41 16.83 -14.35
CA PHE A 41 -14.36 15.94 -15.00
C PHE A 41 -15.73 16.61 -15.19
N LEU A 42 -16.28 17.25 -14.16
CA LEU A 42 -17.60 17.90 -14.25
C LEU A 42 -17.59 19.15 -15.14
N SER A 43 -16.45 19.80 -15.28
CA SER A 43 -16.36 21.07 -16.01
C SER A 43 -15.98 20.89 -17.48
N ASN A 44 -15.00 20.03 -17.76
CA ASN A 44 -14.42 19.85 -19.10
C ASN A 44 -14.66 18.44 -19.67
N GLY A 45 -15.21 17.53 -18.88
CA GLY A 45 -15.53 16.16 -19.30
C GLY A 45 -14.45 15.13 -18.97
N PHE A 46 -14.77 13.85 -19.23
CA PHE A 46 -13.93 12.70 -18.85
C PHE A 46 -12.57 12.69 -19.52
N TRP A 47 -12.53 12.86 -20.84
CA TRP A 47 -11.30 12.80 -21.62
C TRP A 47 -10.26 13.82 -21.14
N TYR A 48 -10.73 15.03 -20.82
CA TYR A 48 -9.88 16.09 -20.29
C TYR A 48 -9.30 15.72 -18.92
N ALA A 49 -10.11 15.16 -18.02
CA ALA A 49 -9.65 14.75 -16.70
C ALA A 49 -8.62 13.61 -16.75
N VAL A 50 -8.73 12.70 -17.72
CA VAL A 50 -7.77 11.61 -17.91
C VAL A 50 -6.46 12.13 -18.48
N GLU A 51 -6.51 13.00 -19.49
CA GLU A 51 -5.31 13.55 -20.14
C GLU A 51 -4.51 14.47 -19.20
N PHE A 52 -5.21 15.33 -18.44
CA PHE A 52 -4.58 16.30 -17.55
C PHE A 52 -4.57 15.85 -16.07
N GLY A 53 -4.84 14.58 -15.79
CA GLY A 53 -4.94 14.03 -14.44
C GLY A 53 -3.61 13.96 -13.64
N SER A 54 -2.52 14.52 -14.15
CA SER A 54 -1.25 14.59 -13.42
C SER A 54 -1.37 15.49 -12.18
N PHE A 55 -0.67 15.14 -11.08
CA PHE A 55 -0.70 15.88 -9.81
C PHE A 55 -0.48 17.39 -9.99
N LYS A 56 0.53 17.80 -10.76
CA LYS A 56 0.84 19.22 -11.00
C LYS A 56 -0.31 19.93 -11.74
N ASN A 57 -0.86 19.27 -12.75
CA ASN A 57 -1.91 19.84 -13.59
C ASN A 57 -3.22 19.93 -12.81
N ALA A 58 -3.59 18.89 -12.05
CA ALA A 58 -4.76 18.92 -11.18
C ALA A 58 -4.72 20.14 -10.25
N PHE A 59 -3.65 20.31 -9.47
CA PHE A 59 -3.54 21.47 -8.58
C PHE A 59 -3.52 22.82 -9.31
N TYR A 60 -2.89 22.88 -10.50
CA TYR A 60 -2.92 24.09 -11.32
C TYR A 60 -4.34 24.44 -11.77
N HIS A 61 -5.12 23.46 -12.23
CA HIS A 61 -6.51 23.65 -12.62
C HIS A 61 -7.38 24.01 -11.43
N LEU A 62 -7.20 23.35 -10.28
CA LEU A 62 -7.89 23.71 -9.05
C LEU A 62 -7.66 25.18 -8.69
N PHE A 63 -6.41 25.65 -8.77
CA PHE A 63 -6.10 27.05 -8.54
C PHE A 63 -6.77 27.98 -9.56
N GLN A 64 -6.75 27.64 -10.85
CA GLN A 64 -7.46 28.41 -11.87
C GLN A 64 -8.97 28.47 -11.61
N TYR A 65 -9.59 27.36 -11.22
CA TYR A 65 -11.01 27.33 -10.87
C TYR A 65 -11.31 28.18 -9.65
N CYS A 66 -10.49 28.12 -8.60
CA CYS A 66 -10.66 28.98 -7.43
C CYS A 66 -10.51 30.47 -7.79
N LYS A 67 -9.54 30.81 -8.64
CA LYS A 67 -9.33 32.17 -9.13
C LYS A 67 -10.54 32.66 -9.94
N TRP A 68 -10.98 31.87 -10.92
CA TRP A 68 -12.14 32.20 -11.75
C TRP A 68 -13.42 32.35 -10.91
N TYR A 69 -13.62 31.46 -9.93
CA TYR A 69 -14.76 31.55 -9.00
C TYR A 69 -14.73 32.82 -8.16
N TYR A 70 -13.55 33.22 -7.68
CA TYR A 70 -13.40 34.45 -6.90
C TYR A 70 -13.66 35.71 -7.74
N GLU A 71 -13.17 35.74 -8.98
CA GLU A 71 -13.35 36.86 -9.91
C GLU A 71 -14.82 37.00 -10.37
N ASN A 72 -15.54 35.89 -10.54
CA ASN A 72 -16.91 35.88 -11.05
C ASN A 72 -17.97 35.66 -9.96
N ARG A 73 -17.63 35.92 -8.68
CA ARG A 73 -18.48 35.61 -7.52
C ARG A 73 -19.89 36.19 -7.56
N GLU A 74 -20.06 37.29 -8.29
CA GLU A 74 -21.31 38.05 -8.39
C GLU A 74 -22.24 37.50 -9.50
N ASP A 75 -21.72 36.69 -10.41
CA ASP A 75 -22.43 36.14 -11.58
C ASP A 75 -22.41 34.58 -11.60
N LEU A 76 -22.33 33.97 -10.42
CA LEU A 76 -22.32 32.52 -10.29
C LEU A 76 -23.74 31.96 -10.42
N GLY A 77 -24.05 31.39 -11.58
CA GLY A 77 -25.27 30.58 -11.74
C GLY A 77 -25.27 29.34 -10.82
N TYR A 78 -26.46 28.93 -10.37
CA TYR A 78 -26.66 27.77 -9.49
C TYR A 78 -25.98 26.48 -9.99
N GLY A 79 -25.85 26.32 -11.31
CA GLY A 79 -25.19 25.17 -11.92
C GLY A 79 -23.72 25.02 -11.52
N ILE A 80 -22.97 26.13 -11.39
CA ILE A 80 -21.55 26.09 -10.97
C ILE A 80 -21.47 25.68 -9.50
N SER A 81 -22.32 26.25 -8.64
CA SER A 81 -22.33 25.93 -7.21
C SER A 81 -22.70 24.46 -6.96
N ILE A 82 -23.64 23.90 -7.72
CA ILE A 82 -23.98 22.46 -7.65
C ILE A 82 -22.79 21.60 -8.09
N ARG A 83 -22.08 21.95 -9.17
CA ARG A 83 -20.90 21.20 -9.61
C ARG A 83 -19.79 21.19 -8.56
N ILE A 84 -19.51 22.33 -7.93
CA ILE A 84 -18.52 22.45 -6.86
C ILE A 84 -18.95 21.61 -5.65
N LEU A 85 -20.23 21.68 -5.27
CA LEU A 85 -20.79 20.89 -4.19
C LEU A 85 -20.65 19.38 -4.46
N VAL A 86 -21.03 18.92 -5.64
CA VAL A 86 -20.88 17.52 -6.05
C VAL A 86 -19.42 17.11 -6.04
N ALA A 87 -18.52 17.93 -6.60
CA ALA A 87 -17.10 17.66 -6.58
C ALA A 87 -16.56 17.55 -5.15
N PHE A 88 -17.04 18.38 -4.22
CA PHE A 88 -16.63 18.38 -2.82
C PHE A 88 -17.12 17.15 -2.06
N LEU A 89 -18.36 16.71 -2.30
CA LEU A 89 -18.89 15.53 -1.63
C LEU A 89 -18.32 14.21 -2.20
N THR A 90 -17.90 14.20 -3.46
CA THR A 90 -17.45 12.97 -4.14
C THR A 90 -16.29 12.26 -3.43
N PRO A 91 -15.19 12.93 -3.03
CA PRO A 91 -14.11 12.32 -2.26
C PRO A 91 -14.59 11.69 -0.95
N HIS A 92 -15.57 12.30 -0.27
CA HIS A 92 -16.14 11.77 0.97
C HIS A 92 -16.93 10.47 0.72
N PHE A 93 -17.76 10.44 -0.32
CA PHE A 93 -18.47 9.22 -0.72
C PHE A 93 -17.52 8.13 -1.19
N LEU A 94 -16.48 8.47 -1.96
CA LEU A 94 -15.42 7.54 -2.35
C LEU A 94 -14.76 6.95 -1.11
N TYR A 95 -14.36 7.79 -0.15
CA TYR A 95 -13.74 7.34 1.08
C TYR A 95 -14.64 6.37 1.86
N LYS A 96 -15.94 6.69 1.99
CA LYS A 96 -16.92 5.82 2.64
C LYS A 96 -17.08 4.48 1.92
N LEU A 97 -17.14 4.48 0.59
CA LEU A 97 -17.19 3.27 -0.23
C LEU A 97 -15.91 2.42 -0.09
N PHE A 98 -14.74 3.05 -0.05
CA PHE A 98 -13.47 2.36 0.20
C PHE A 98 -13.47 1.67 1.57
N LEU A 99 -14.06 2.30 2.58
CA LEU A 99 -14.16 1.75 3.93
C LEU A 99 -15.14 0.56 3.99
N SER A 100 -16.29 0.67 3.34
CA SER A 100 -17.36 -0.35 3.42
C SER A 100 -17.04 -1.64 2.66
N THR A 101 -16.22 -1.55 1.62
CA THR A 101 -16.10 -2.62 0.62
C THR A 101 -14.97 -3.62 0.94
N GLY A 102 -14.37 -3.58 2.13
CA GLY A 102 -13.42 -4.62 2.57
C GLY A 102 -12.14 -4.71 1.73
N TRP A 103 -11.70 -3.59 1.13
CA TRP A 103 -10.56 -3.51 0.19
C TRP A 103 -9.23 -4.06 0.73
N LYS A 104 -9.11 -4.28 2.05
CA LYS A 104 -7.93 -4.90 2.67
C LYS A 104 -7.53 -6.21 1.99
N SER A 105 -8.48 -7.07 1.64
CA SER A 105 -8.16 -8.36 1.01
C SER A 105 -7.67 -8.17 -0.43
N PHE A 106 -8.39 -7.34 -1.20
CA PHE A 106 -8.05 -7.04 -2.59
C PHE A 106 -6.71 -6.33 -2.74
N LEU A 107 -6.44 -5.33 -1.90
CA LEU A 107 -5.17 -4.62 -1.87
C LEU A 107 -4.02 -5.52 -1.44
N LYS A 108 -4.22 -6.41 -0.46
CA LYS A 108 -3.19 -7.37 -0.04
C LYS A 108 -2.79 -8.28 -1.20
N GLU A 109 -3.77 -8.78 -1.96
CA GLU A 109 -3.52 -9.64 -3.11
C GLU A 109 -2.81 -8.91 -4.25
N LYS A 110 -3.24 -7.67 -4.56
CA LYS A 110 -2.60 -6.84 -5.59
C LYS A 110 -1.20 -6.37 -5.21
N ILE A 111 -0.96 -6.00 -3.96
CA ILE A 111 0.37 -5.64 -3.45
C ILE A 111 1.30 -6.85 -3.54
N VAL A 112 0.84 -8.05 -3.15
CA VAL A 112 1.63 -9.29 -3.29
C VAL A 112 1.95 -9.60 -4.76
N GLN A 113 1.01 -9.41 -5.68
CA GLN A 113 1.25 -9.56 -7.12
C GLN A 113 2.32 -8.57 -7.64
N ILE A 114 2.23 -7.30 -7.26
CA ILE A 114 3.20 -6.27 -7.64
C ILE A 114 4.57 -6.56 -7.03
N LEU A 115 4.62 -6.98 -5.76
CA LEU A 115 5.88 -7.34 -5.10
C LEU A 115 6.54 -8.54 -5.78
N LYS A 116 5.75 -9.58 -6.12
CA LYS A 116 6.22 -10.72 -6.91
C LYS A 116 6.75 -10.28 -8.26
N PHE A 117 6.06 -9.38 -8.96
CA PHE A 117 6.50 -8.87 -10.25
C PHE A 117 7.84 -8.12 -10.16
N ILE A 118 8.02 -7.26 -9.14
CA ILE A 118 9.26 -6.53 -8.89
C ILE A 118 10.41 -7.49 -8.54
N ILE A 119 10.16 -8.47 -7.66
CA ILE A 119 11.17 -9.47 -7.26
C ILE A 119 11.57 -10.35 -8.45
N THR A 120 10.61 -10.80 -9.26
CA THR A 120 10.87 -11.61 -10.45
C THR A 120 11.62 -10.83 -11.53
N ARG A 121 11.29 -9.54 -11.75
CA ARG A 121 12.08 -8.66 -12.63
C ARG A 121 13.51 -8.47 -12.12
N ARG A 122 13.70 -8.35 -10.81
CA ARG A 122 15.04 -8.18 -10.21
C ARG A 122 15.90 -9.45 -10.29
N LYS A 123 15.29 -10.65 -10.17
CA LYS A 123 15.99 -11.92 -10.41
C LYS A 123 16.40 -12.10 -11.87
N LYS A 124 15.53 -11.74 -12.82
CA LYS A 124 15.82 -11.90 -14.26
C LYS A 124 16.88 -10.92 -14.79
N GLY A 125 17.16 -9.83 -14.06
CA GLY A 125 18.21 -8.86 -14.41
C GLY A 125 19.61 -9.18 -13.87
N ASN A 126 19.75 -10.14 -12.94
CA ASN A 126 21.04 -10.51 -12.35
C ASN A 126 21.67 -11.79 -12.94
N GLU A 127 21.01 -12.43 -13.91
CA GLU A 127 21.51 -13.64 -14.61
C GLU A 127 22.12 -13.32 -15.99
N SER A 128 22.38 -12.04 -16.33
CA SER A 128 22.90 -11.65 -17.64
C SER A 128 24.28 -10.99 -17.61
N SER A 129 25.16 -11.42 -16.72
CA SER A 129 26.56 -11.00 -16.77
C SER A 129 27.47 -12.06 -16.15
N ASN A 130 27.74 -13.11 -16.92
CA ASN A 130 29.04 -13.81 -16.97
C ASN A 130 28.95 -15.00 -17.94
N SER A 131 29.38 -14.79 -19.18
CA SER A 131 30.38 -15.64 -19.85
C SER A 131 30.50 -15.26 -21.33
N SER A 132 31.68 -14.79 -21.68
CA SER A 132 32.20 -14.59 -23.03
C SER A 132 32.33 -15.92 -23.81
N LYS A 133 31.69 -15.99 -25.00
CA LYS A 133 32.02 -16.63 -26.32
C LYS A 133 33.06 -17.80 -26.40
N PRO A 134 33.13 -18.56 -27.54
CA PRO A 134 32.11 -19.08 -28.46
C PRO A 134 32.36 -20.56 -28.95
N SER A 135 31.47 -21.06 -29.83
CA SER A 135 31.63 -22.17 -30.83
C SER A 135 31.54 -23.64 -30.38
N GLY A 136 30.79 -24.45 -31.14
CA GLY A 136 30.86 -25.92 -31.09
C GLY A 136 29.53 -26.67 -31.31
N SER A 137 29.22 -26.92 -32.59
CA SER A 137 28.35 -27.94 -33.20
C SER A 137 27.44 -28.90 -32.38
N SER A 138 26.24 -29.08 -32.94
CA SER A 138 25.59 -30.35 -33.33
C SER A 138 24.57 -31.07 -32.43
N TYR A 139 23.44 -31.38 -33.10
CA TYR A 139 22.44 -32.43 -32.92
C TYR A 139 21.28 -32.28 -31.92
N SER A 140 20.10 -32.27 -32.53
CA SER A 140 18.97 -33.21 -32.32
C SER A 140 18.10 -33.07 -31.06
N ASP A 141 16.89 -32.61 -31.38
CA ASP A 141 15.62 -33.23 -31.04
C ASP A 141 14.91 -33.00 -29.70
N LYS A 142 13.59 -32.82 -29.92
CA LYS A 142 12.44 -33.09 -29.05
C LYS A 142 12.09 -32.05 -28.00
N ASN A 143 11.24 -31.14 -28.48
CA ASN A 143 10.12 -30.58 -27.74
C ASN A 143 9.46 -31.64 -26.83
N ASN A 144 9.52 -31.42 -25.52
CA ASN A 144 8.48 -31.90 -24.63
C ASN A 144 8.23 -30.86 -23.54
N TYR A 145 7.25 -29.99 -23.80
CA TYR A 145 6.73 -29.05 -22.83
C TYR A 145 5.82 -29.79 -21.84
N SER A 146 5.86 -29.31 -20.59
CA SER A 146 4.78 -29.42 -19.59
C SER A 146 4.72 -30.70 -18.75
N ASN A 147 5.50 -30.74 -17.66
CA ASN A 147 5.10 -31.44 -16.41
C ASN A 147 5.71 -30.83 -15.12
N ASN A 148 6.39 -29.68 -15.17
CA ASN A 148 7.13 -29.15 -14.01
C ASN A 148 6.30 -28.35 -13.00
N SER A 149 5.05 -27.98 -13.29
CA SER A 149 4.23 -27.17 -12.37
C SER A 149 3.57 -28.00 -11.26
N GLU A 150 3.25 -29.27 -11.49
CA GLU A 150 2.62 -30.14 -10.48
C GLU A 150 3.63 -30.64 -9.43
N HIS A 151 4.87 -30.91 -9.84
CA HIS A 151 5.93 -31.37 -8.95
C HIS A 151 6.29 -30.32 -7.87
N HIS A 152 6.32 -29.03 -8.25
CA HIS A 152 6.59 -27.95 -7.32
C HIS A 152 5.46 -27.71 -6.30
N ALA A 153 4.21 -27.93 -6.70
CA ALA A 153 3.06 -27.81 -5.81
C ALA A 153 3.01 -28.96 -4.79
N GLN A 154 3.33 -30.18 -5.21
CA GLN A 154 3.43 -31.34 -4.32
C GLN A 154 4.62 -31.23 -3.34
N ASP A 155 5.78 -30.75 -3.79
CA ASP A 155 6.94 -30.52 -2.92
C ASP A 155 6.69 -29.43 -1.88
N ALA A 156 5.99 -28.35 -2.25
CA ALA A 156 5.60 -27.31 -1.30
C ALA A 156 4.65 -27.86 -0.23
N LYS A 157 3.69 -28.72 -0.62
CA LYS A 157 2.74 -29.35 0.30
C LYS A 157 3.46 -30.30 1.27
N ARG A 158 4.39 -31.13 0.79
CA ARG A 158 5.22 -32.01 1.63
C ARG A 158 6.06 -31.23 2.64
N LYS A 159 6.67 -30.12 2.22
CA LYS A 159 7.47 -29.26 3.13
C LYS A 159 6.60 -28.61 4.22
N VAL A 160 5.40 -28.17 3.87
CA VAL A 160 4.44 -27.60 4.84
C VAL A 160 4.00 -28.65 5.86
N ASP A 161 3.68 -29.87 5.41
CA ASP A 161 3.26 -30.95 6.31
C ASP A 161 4.40 -31.38 7.24
N MET A 162 5.63 -31.41 6.75
CA MET A 162 6.82 -31.66 7.57
C MET A 162 7.05 -30.58 8.64
N ILE A 163 6.89 -29.30 8.28
CA ILE A 163 7.01 -28.19 9.23
C ILE A 163 5.90 -28.25 10.28
N LYS A 164 4.67 -28.59 9.89
CA LYS A 164 3.55 -28.78 10.83
C LYS A 164 3.85 -29.88 11.84
N GLN A 165 4.35 -31.03 11.39
CA GLN A 165 4.70 -32.13 12.30
C GLN A 165 5.83 -31.75 13.26
N LEU A 166 6.85 -31.02 12.79
CA LEU A 166 7.92 -30.51 13.65
C LEU A 166 7.38 -29.54 14.71
N LEU A 167 6.51 -28.60 14.32
CA LEU A 167 5.91 -27.63 15.24
C LEU A 167 5.02 -28.31 16.28
N ILE A 168 4.21 -29.30 15.88
CA ILE A 168 3.37 -30.05 16.81
C ILE A 168 4.23 -30.77 17.84
N LYS A 169 5.29 -31.46 17.39
CA LYS A 169 6.21 -32.19 18.28
C LYS A 169 6.94 -31.25 19.25
N ASP A 170 7.34 -30.07 18.80
CA ASP A 170 8.02 -29.08 19.63
C ASP A 170 7.08 -28.44 20.67
N ILE A 171 5.83 -28.16 20.27
CA ILE A 171 4.78 -27.67 21.18
C ILE A 171 4.46 -28.74 22.22
N GLU A 172 4.29 -30.00 21.83
CA GLU A 172 3.98 -31.11 22.72
C GLU A 172 5.12 -31.33 23.73
N ALA A 173 6.37 -31.38 23.27
CA ALA A 173 7.54 -31.48 24.16
C ALA A 173 7.66 -30.28 25.12
N THR A 174 7.30 -29.08 24.68
CA THR A 174 7.30 -27.88 25.52
C THR A 174 6.19 -27.94 26.57
N ILE A 175 5.00 -28.38 26.19
CA ILE A 175 3.86 -28.58 27.10
C ILE A 175 4.21 -29.65 28.14
N ASP A 176 4.75 -30.78 27.72
CA ASP A 176 5.17 -31.86 28.62
C ASP A 176 6.24 -31.40 29.60
N ARG A 177 7.25 -30.65 29.12
CA ARG A 177 8.29 -30.10 29.99
C ARG A 177 7.72 -29.11 31.00
N ARG A 178 6.82 -28.22 30.57
CA ARG A 178 6.14 -27.25 31.45
C ARG A 178 5.26 -27.94 32.47
N LEU A 179 4.50 -28.97 32.07
CA LEU A 179 3.68 -29.78 32.98
C LEU A 179 4.57 -30.52 33.98
N ASN A 180 5.66 -31.12 33.53
CA ASN A 180 6.60 -31.84 34.39
C ASN A 180 7.25 -30.88 35.41
N ASP A 181 7.63 -29.67 34.98
CA ASP A 181 8.14 -28.63 35.89
C ASP A 181 7.07 -28.14 36.89
N ILE A 182 5.78 -28.11 36.53
CA ILE A 182 4.70 -27.70 37.44
C ILE A 182 4.36 -28.80 38.45
N PHE A 183 4.26 -30.06 38.00
CA PHE A 183 3.80 -31.19 38.82
C PHE A 183 4.93 -31.89 39.58
N PHE A 184 6.14 -31.91 39.03
CA PHE A 184 7.29 -32.63 39.57
C PHE A 184 8.54 -31.75 39.78
N GLY A 185 8.47 -30.47 39.39
CA GLY A 185 9.51 -29.50 39.70
C GLY A 185 9.65 -29.32 41.21
N LYS A 186 10.81 -29.71 41.74
CA LYS A 186 11.16 -29.63 43.16
C LYS A 186 10.77 -28.26 43.74
N ARG A 187 9.84 -28.25 44.70
CA ARG A 187 9.79 -27.22 45.76
C ARG A 187 11.01 -27.38 46.65
N SER A 188 12.19 -27.00 46.19
CA SER A 188 13.35 -26.78 47.06
C SER A 188 13.40 -25.31 47.44
N LYS A 189 12.55 -24.91 48.38
CA LYS A 189 12.88 -23.84 49.32
C LYS A 189 12.78 -24.41 50.72
N PRO A 190 13.91 -24.69 51.40
CA PRO A 190 13.91 -24.80 52.84
C PRO A 190 13.66 -23.42 53.45
N HIS A 191 13.07 -23.46 54.65
CA HIS A 191 12.63 -22.37 55.53
C HIS A 191 13.31 -21.01 55.39
#